data_AF-A0A926QAJ2-F1
#
_entry.id   AF-A0A926QAJ2-F1
#
_cell.length_a   1.000
_cell.length_b   1.000
_cell.length_c   1.000
_cell.angle_alpha   90.00
_cell.angle_beta   90.00
_cell.angle_gamma   90.00
#
_symmetry.space_group_name_H-M   'P 1'
#
loop_
_entity.id
_entity.type
_entity.pdbx_description
1 polymer ?
#
loop_
_entity_poly.entity_id
_entity_poly.type
_entity_poly.pdbx_seq_one_letter_code
_entity_poly.pdbx_strand_id
1 'polypeptide(L)' 'MSYHPSMQLATLSEIAPDAHRRISPRPASLNGVDATQVTFHLGAKWSENLRDYAGTVSPAAWSARVQHPSVRVPVFV' A
#
# COMPACT_ATOMS: atom_id res chain seq x y z
N MET A 1 4.60 -29.78 -6.24
CA MET A 1 4.90 -28.60 -5.40
C MET A 1 4.26 -28.82 -4.05
N SER A 2 5.03 -28.75 -2.95
CA SER A 2 4.50 -28.91 -1.59
C SER A 2 4.04 -27.56 -1.06
N TYR A 3 2.79 -27.47 -0.64
CA TYR A 3 2.24 -26.28 0.03
C TYR A 3 2.52 -26.39 1.54
N HIS A 4 3.15 -25.37 2.12
CA HIS A 4 3.53 -25.32 3.54
C HIS A 4 2.80 -24.16 4.24
N PRO A 5 1.55 -24.36 4.68
CA PRO A 5 0.73 -23.30 5.28
C PRO A 5 1.33 -22.73 6.57
N SER A 6 2.14 -23.51 7.29
CA SER A 6 2.85 -23.06 8.50
C SER A 6 3.87 -21.95 8.25
N MET A 7 4.26 -21.70 7.00
CA MET A 7 5.15 -20.60 6.61
C MET A 7 4.40 -19.31 6.24
N GLN A 8 3.06 -19.35 6.20
CA GLN A 8 2.22 -18.20 5.86
C GLN A 8 1.96 -17.36 7.11
N LEU A 9 2.54 -16.16 7.15
CA LEU A 9 2.45 -15.27 8.32
C LEU A 9 1.19 -14.38 8.31
N ALA A 10 0.63 -14.11 7.12
CA ALA A 10 -0.60 -13.34 6.99
C ALA A 10 -1.33 -13.67 5.68
N THR A 11 -2.66 -13.51 5.69
CA THR A 11 -3.52 -13.58 4.51
C THR A 11 -4.08 -12.18 4.24
N LEU A 12 -3.50 -11.46 3.27
CA LEU A 12 -3.85 -10.06 3.02
C LEU A 12 -5.35 -9.86 2.69
N SER A 13 -6.04 -10.85 2.09
CA SER A 13 -7.47 -10.75 1.78
C SER A 13 -8.38 -10.79 3.01
N GLU A 14 -7.90 -11.30 4.15
CA GLU A 14 -8.64 -11.34 5.42
C GLU A 14 -8.47 -10.04 6.21
N ILE A 15 -7.55 -9.17 5.79
CA ILE A 15 -7.31 -7.88 6.41
C ILE A 15 -8.30 -6.86 5.87
N ALA A 16 -9.04 -6.21 6.77
CA ALA A 16 -9.95 -5.14 6.41
C ALA A 16 -9.16 -3.99 5.75
N PRO A 17 -9.57 -3.52 4.56
CA PRO A 17 -8.91 -2.39 3.93
C PRO A 17 -9.16 -1.11 4.72
N ASP A 18 -8.10 -0.33 4.92
CA ASP A 18 -8.18 1.03 5.40
C ASP A 18 -8.40 1.97 4.20
N ALA A 19 -9.65 2.23 3.86
CA ALA A 19 -9.99 2.92 2.62
C ALA A 19 -9.82 4.44 2.70
N HIS A 20 -8.94 4.97 1.87
CA HIS A 20 -8.67 6.40 1.68
C HIS A 20 -9.12 6.85 0.29
N ARG A 21 -10.36 7.39 0.22
CA ARG A 21 -10.99 7.84 -1.02
C ARG A 21 -11.00 6.75 -2.11
N ARG A 22 -10.07 6.79 -3.08
CA ARG A 22 -9.95 5.83 -4.20
C ARG A 22 -8.80 4.83 -4.02
N ILE A 23 -8.18 4.81 -2.86
CA ILE A 23 -7.05 3.93 -2.54
C ILE A 23 -7.39 3.16 -1.27
N SER A 24 -7.18 1.85 -1.27
CA SER A 24 -7.54 0.98 -0.15
C SER A 24 -6.35 0.09 0.25
N PRO A 25 -5.44 0.56 1.13
CA PRO A 25 -4.37 -0.24 1.71
C PRO A 25 -4.84 -1.34 2.66
N ARG A 26 -4.10 -2.44 2.70
CA ARG A 26 -4.19 -3.54 3.66
C ARG A 26 -2.80 -3.84 4.21
N PRO A 27 -2.45 -3.37 5.42
CA PRO A 27 -1.15 -3.59 6.02
C PRO A 27 -1.06 -4.95 6.73
N ALA A 28 0.10 -5.60 6.64
CA ALA A 28 0.46 -6.77 7.41
C ALA A 28 1.91 -6.67 7.87
N SER A 29 2.17 -6.96 9.14
CA SER A 29 3.53 -7.11 9.64
C SER A 29 3.97 -8.57 9.52
N LEU A 30 5.12 -8.80 8.89
CA LEU A 30 5.68 -10.12 8.56
C LEU A 30 7.06 -10.23 9.20
N ASN A 31 7.14 -10.75 10.42
CA ASN A 31 8.40 -10.94 11.16
C ASN A 31 9.31 -9.68 11.15
N GLY A 32 8.76 -8.52 11.47
CA GLY A 32 9.50 -7.25 11.51
C GLY A 32 9.66 -6.55 10.15
N VAL A 33 9.06 -7.09 9.09
CA VAL A 33 8.94 -6.41 7.79
C VAL A 33 7.47 -6.07 7.55
N ASP A 34 7.17 -4.79 7.31
CA ASP A 34 5.81 -4.38 6.99
C ASP A 34 5.55 -4.48 5.48
N ALA A 35 4.51 -5.23 5.11
CA ALA A 35 4.00 -5.32 3.76
C ALA A 35 2.62 -4.66 3.69
N THR A 36 2.32 -3.99 2.59
CA THR A 36 1.00 -3.39 2.37
C THR A 36 0.52 -3.69 0.96
N GLN A 37 -0.67 -4.30 0.84
CA GLN A 37 -1.36 -4.39 -0.45
C GLN A 37 -2.19 -3.14 -0.65
N VAL A 38 -1.98 -2.43 -1.76
CA VAL A 38 -2.73 -1.21 -2.07
C VAL A 38 -3.61 -1.44 -3.29
N THR A 39 -4.93 -1.27 -3.14
CA THR A 39 -5.88 -1.28 -4.26
C THR A 39 -6.10 0.14 -4.78
N PHE A 40 -5.99 0.35 -6.10
CA PHE A 40 -6.30 1.61 -6.77
C PHE A 40 -7.61 1.47 -7.56
N HIS A 41 -8.58 2.33 -7.26
CA HIS A 41 -9.80 2.45 -8.06
C HIS A 41 -9.59 3.39 -9.25
N LEU A 42 -10.47 3.34 -10.25
CA LEU A 42 -10.33 4.15 -11.47
C LEU A 42 -10.19 5.65 -11.14
N GLY A 43 -9.16 6.27 -11.71
CA GLY A 43 -8.84 7.68 -11.47
C GLY A 43 -8.26 7.96 -10.08
N ALA A 44 -7.73 6.96 -9.39
CA ALA A 44 -6.94 7.16 -8.18
C ALA A 44 -5.60 7.85 -8.52
N LYS A 45 -5.21 8.79 -7.67
CA LYS A 45 -3.91 9.46 -7.66
C LYS A 45 -3.36 9.41 -6.25
N TRP A 46 -2.19 8.81 -6.08
CA TRP A 46 -1.57 8.58 -4.76
C TRP A 46 -1.53 9.84 -3.90
N SER A 47 -0.96 10.92 -4.42
CA SER A 47 -0.77 12.18 -3.70
C SER A 47 -2.09 12.86 -3.32
N GLU A 48 -3.13 12.73 -4.14
CA GLU A 48 -4.44 13.33 -3.87
C GLU A 48 -5.27 12.48 -2.91
N ASN A 49 -5.24 11.15 -3.10
CA ASN A 49 -6.09 10.25 -2.35
C ASN A 49 -5.57 9.91 -0.96
N LEU A 50 -4.25 10.01 -0.73
CA LEU A 50 -3.61 9.78 0.57
C LEU A 50 -3.17 11.08 1.26
N ARG A 51 -3.49 12.27 0.71
CA ARG A 51 -3.07 13.56 1.28
C ARG A 51 -3.49 13.73 2.74
N ASP A 52 -4.76 13.46 3.01
CA ASP A 52 -5.36 13.64 4.33
C ASP A 52 -4.81 12.61 5.32
N TYR A 53 -4.59 11.38 4.85
CA TYR A 53 -4.02 10.28 5.63
C TYR A 53 -2.53 10.51 5.96
N ALA A 54 -1.73 10.94 4.98
CA ALA A 54 -0.29 11.15 5.14
C ALA A 54 0.05 12.47 5.85
N GLY A 55 -0.95 13.33 6.16
CA GLY A 55 -0.74 14.63 6.79
C GLY A 55 0.07 15.61 5.94
N THR A 56 0.13 15.41 4.63
CA THR A 56 0.99 16.21 3.73
C THR A 56 0.25 17.48 3.29
N VAL A 57 0.33 18.52 4.14
CA VAL A 57 -0.22 19.85 3.85
C VAL A 57 0.64 20.70 2.90
N SER A 58 1.83 20.24 2.53
CA SER A 58 2.78 21.00 1.71
C SER A 58 2.81 20.53 0.24
N PRO A 59 2.70 21.43 -0.76
CA PRO A 59 2.60 21.09 -2.18
C PRO A 59 3.92 20.62 -2.83
N ALA A 60 4.98 20.42 -2.02
CA ALA A 60 6.27 19.98 -2.50
C ALA A 60 6.58 18.61 -1.89
N ALA A 61 6.18 17.53 -2.60
CA ALA A 61 7.00 16.35 -2.83
C ALA A 61 6.18 15.20 -3.43
N TRP A 62 6.89 14.24 -4.02
CA TRP A 62 6.44 12.90 -4.46
C TRP A 62 5.39 12.85 -5.60
N SER A 63 5.85 13.06 -6.85
CA SER A 63 5.19 12.47 -8.02
C SER A 63 5.70 11.04 -8.22
N ALA A 64 5.03 10.04 -7.65
CA ALA A 64 5.25 8.64 -8.05
C ALA A 64 4.54 8.40 -9.40
N ARG A 65 5.29 8.43 -10.50
CA ARG A 65 4.78 8.05 -11.84
C ARG A 65 4.73 6.52 -11.91
N VAL A 66 3.54 5.93 -11.94
CA VAL A 66 3.35 4.49 -12.12
C VAL A 66 3.76 4.13 -13.56
N GLN A 67 4.94 3.52 -13.74
CA GLN A 67 5.43 3.09 -15.04
C GLN A 67 5.13 1.61 -15.36
N HIS A 68 4.66 0.80 -14.41
CA HIS A 68 4.24 -0.59 -14.60
C HIS A 68 3.43 -1.10 -13.39
N PRO A 69 2.68 -2.22 -13.49
CA PRO A 69 1.75 -2.69 -12.44
C PRO A 69 2.41 -3.08 -11.10
N SER A 70 3.74 -3.06 -11.03
CA SER A 70 4.50 -3.31 -9.81
C SER A 70 5.19 -2.03 -9.36
N VAL A 71 4.55 -1.30 -8.45
CA VAL A 71 5.12 -0.10 -7.83
C VAL A 71 6.06 -0.54 -6.71
N ARG A 72 7.36 -0.21 -6.80
CA ARG A 72 8.28 -0.22 -5.65
C ARG A 72 8.49 1.23 -5.21
N VAL A 73 8.01 1.57 -4.01
CA VAL A 73 8.31 2.86 -3.37
C VAL A 73 9.48 2.62 -2.40
N PRO A 74 10.63 3.29 -2.55
CA PRO A 74 11.65 3.26 -1.52
C PRO A 74 11.18 4.11 -0.34
N VAL A 75 11.12 3.50 0.85
CA VAL A 75 11.01 4.20 2.13
C VAL A 75 12.41 4.67 2.48
N PHE A 76 12.62 5.99 2.56
CA PHE A 76 13.81 6.56 3.19
C PHE A 76 13.39 7.11 4.56
N VAL A 77 14.12 6.66 5.58
CA VAL A 77 13.98 7.05 7.00
C VAL A 77 14.38 8.51 7.17
#